data_AF-A0A2R6AYR0-F1
#
_entry.id   AF-A0A2R6AYR0-F1
#
_cell.length_a   1.000
_cell.length_b   1.000
_cell.length_c   1.000
_cell.angle_alpha   90.00
_cell.angle_beta   90.00
_cell.angle_gamma   90.00
#
_symmetry.space_group_name_H-M   'P 1'
#
loop_
_entity.id
_entity.type
_entity.pdbx_description
1 polymer ?
#
loop_
_entity_poly.entity_id
_entity_poly.type
_entity_poly.pdbx_seq_one_letter_code
_entity_poly.pdbx_strand_id
1 'polypeptide(L)'
;MVYPQGGWRLSDVREVGLGKNKKRKARLYLGKIGYFTLILHRVFPENQVCQVCVKLNPSGRIHVIFLVEESEVEEHSSEELKKAVGVDLGITRLATLSDGRFLENPKPLERSLD
;
A
#
# COMPACT_ATOMS: atom_id res chain seq x y z
N MET A 1 -15.29 -1.91 7.98
CA MET A 1 -15.80 -3.25 7.61
C MET A 1 -14.77 -3.96 6.74
N VAL A 2 -14.71 -5.28 6.79
CA VAL A 2 -13.72 -6.08 6.07
C VAL A 2 -14.44 -7.13 5.22
N TYR A 3 -14.02 -7.27 3.97
CA TYR A 3 -14.41 -8.32 3.05
C TYR A 3 -13.19 -9.20 2.75
N PRO A 4 -13.31 -10.53 2.79
CA PRO A 4 -12.23 -11.44 2.39
C PRO A 4 -12.10 -11.45 0.85
N GLN A 5 -11.64 -12.54 0.25
CA GLN A 5 -11.53 -12.73 -1.21
C GLN A 5 -12.89 -12.66 -1.96
N GLY A 6 -14.02 -12.52 -1.25
CA GLY A 6 -15.36 -12.49 -1.84
C GLY A 6 -16.29 -11.47 -1.21
N GLY A 7 -17.47 -11.31 -1.81
CA GLY A 7 -18.47 -10.34 -1.37
C GLY A 7 -18.18 -8.91 -1.84
N TRP A 8 -17.29 -8.75 -2.82
CA TRP A 8 -17.04 -7.49 -3.50
C TRP A 8 -16.75 -7.75 -4.99
N ARG A 9 -16.87 -6.74 -5.84
CA ARG A 9 -16.52 -6.84 -7.28
C ARG A 9 -16.12 -5.47 -7.82
N LEU A 10 -15.00 -5.38 -8.52
CA LEU A 10 -14.61 -4.19 -9.26
C LEU A 10 -15.17 -4.24 -10.69
N SER A 11 -15.63 -3.11 -11.22
CA SER A 11 -16.12 -3.00 -12.59
C SER A 11 -15.94 -1.59 -13.15
N ASP A 12 -16.22 -1.40 -14.45
CA ASP A 12 -16.24 -0.11 -15.14
C ASP A 12 -14.97 0.73 -14.95
N VAL A 13 -13.81 0.07 -14.90
CA VAL A 13 -12.51 0.72 -14.75
C VAL A 13 -12.19 1.51 -16.02
N ARG A 14 -12.00 2.82 -15.88
CA ARG A 14 -11.70 3.72 -16.99
C ARG A 14 -10.78 4.86 -16.58
N GLU A 15 -9.96 5.33 -17.52
CA GLU A 15 -9.25 6.59 -17.34
C GLU A 15 -10.20 7.77 -17.52
N VAL A 16 -10.06 8.78 -16.67
CA VAL A 16 -10.80 10.04 -16.74
C VAL A 16 -9.86 11.21 -16.50
N GLY A 17 -10.21 12.38 -17.04
CA GLY A 17 -9.40 13.60 -16.95
C GLY A 17 -8.53 13.82 -18.19
N LEU A 18 -8.02 15.04 -18.33
CA LEU A 18 -7.22 15.49 -19.47
C LEU A 18 -5.80 15.85 -19.04
N GLY A 19 -4.81 15.64 -19.92
CA GLY A 19 -3.42 16.06 -19.69
C GLY A 19 -2.77 15.38 -18.47
N LYS A 20 -2.17 16.17 -17.57
CA LYS A 20 -1.48 15.68 -16.37
C LYS A 20 -2.41 15.22 -15.23
N ASN A 21 -3.72 15.47 -15.34
CA ASN A 21 -4.71 15.15 -14.31
C ASN A 21 -5.47 13.84 -14.58
N LYS A 22 -4.85 12.88 -15.27
CA LYS A 22 -5.43 11.56 -15.49
C LYS A 22 -5.64 10.84 -14.16
N LYS A 23 -6.86 10.36 -13.94
CA LYS A 23 -7.25 9.54 -12.79
C LYS A 23 -7.94 8.29 -13.31
N ARG A 24 -7.83 7.18 -12.57
CA ARG A 24 -8.61 5.97 -12.88
C ARG A 24 -9.86 5.97 -12.02
N LYS A 25 -11.03 5.91 -12.65
CA LYS A 25 -12.31 5.71 -11.96
C LYS A 25 -12.76 4.27 -12.13
N ALA A 26 -13.41 3.73 -11.11
CA ALA A 26 -13.99 2.39 -11.13
C ALA A 26 -15.30 2.37 -10.34
N ARG A 27 -16.13 1.34 -10.56
CA ARG A 27 -17.24 1.01 -9.67
C ARG A 27 -16.85 -0.18 -8.81
N LEU A 28 -17.11 -0.08 -7.52
CA LEU A 28 -16.96 -1.17 -6.56
C LEU A 28 -18.33 -1.58 -6.04
N TYR A 29 -18.69 -2.83 -6.25
CA TYR A 29 -19.79 -3.45 -5.53
C TYR A 29 -19.28 -4.02 -4.21
N LEU A 30 -20.02 -3.76 -3.14
CA LEU A 30 -19.82 -4.33 -1.82
C LEU A 30 -21.09 -5.06 -1.40
N GLY A 31 -20.97 -6.35 -1.09
CA GLY A 31 -22.09 -7.18 -0.66
C GLY A 31 -22.78 -6.57 0.55
N LYS A 32 -24.12 -6.56 0.53
CA LYS A 32 -25.00 -5.94 1.55
C LYS A 32 -25.00 -4.41 1.59
N ILE A 33 -24.12 -3.72 0.85
CA ILE A 33 -24.09 -2.25 0.80
C ILE A 33 -24.46 -1.71 -0.58
N GLY A 34 -23.96 -2.32 -1.67
CA GLY A 34 -24.23 -1.89 -3.04
C GLY A 34 -23.02 -1.26 -3.73
N TYR A 35 -23.27 -0.35 -4.66
CA TYR A 35 -22.26 0.19 -5.57
C TYR A 35 -21.68 1.53 -5.11
N PHE A 36 -20.36 1.66 -5.23
CA PHE A 36 -19.59 2.87 -4.96
C PHE A 36 -18.77 3.27 -6.17
N THR A 37 -18.59 4.58 -6.37
CA THR A 37 -17.63 5.10 -7.35
C THR A 37 -16.31 5.35 -6.65
N LEU A 38 -15.22 4.81 -7.18
CA LEU A 38 -13.87 4.94 -6.65
C LEU A 38 -13.00 5.75 -7.59
N ILE A 39 -12.00 6.42 -7.00
CA ILE A 39 -10.81 6.88 -7.70
C ILE A 39 -9.68 5.94 -7.27
N LEU A 40 -9.14 5.16 -8.22
CA LEU A 40 -8.04 4.24 -7.96
C LEU A 40 -6.73 5.01 -7.93
N HIS A 41 -5.97 4.86 -6.85
CA HIS A 41 -4.64 5.45 -6.72
C HIS A 41 -3.60 4.74 -7.58
N ARG A 42 -3.73 3.43 -7.78
CA ARG A 42 -2.77 2.58 -8.50
C ARG A 42 -3.48 1.50 -9.31
N VAL A 43 -2.77 0.94 -10.28
CA VAL A 43 -3.16 -0.31 -10.94
C VAL A 43 -2.75 -1.47 -10.04
N PHE A 44 -3.60 -2.50 -9.92
CA PHE A 44 -3.27 -3.72 -9.18
C PHE A 44 -3.98 -4.93 -9.82
N PRO A 45 -3.41 -6.13 -9.65
CA PRO A 45 -4.04 -7.38 -10.07
C PRO A 45 -5.23 -7.74 -9.15
N GLU A 46 -6.46 -7.70 -9.68
CA GLU A 46 -7.68 -7.97 -8.90
C GLU A 46 -7.74 -9.41 -8.36
N ASN A 47 -7.20 -10.37 -9.13
CA ASN A 47 -7.12 -11.79 -8.76
C ASN A 47 -6.16 -12.08 -7.61
N GLN A 48 -5.32 -11.12 -7.23
CA GLN A 48 -4.38 -11.23 -6.11
C GLN A 48 -4.88 -10.45 -4.89
N VAL A 49 -6.10 -9.91 -4.93
CA VAL A 49 -6.67 -9.21 -3.77
C VAL A 49 -7.13 -10.23 -2.72
N CYS A 50 -6.43 -10.26 -1.60
CA CYS A 50 -6.76 -11.17 -0.50
C CYS A 50 -7.83 -10.59 0.43
N GLN A 51 -7.89 -9.26 0.55
CA GLN A 51 -8.82 -8.59 1.45
C GLN A 51 -9.17 -7.17 1.00
N VAL A 52 -10.42 -6.76 1.22
CA VAL A 52 -10.88 -5.37 1.04
C VAL A 52 -11.34 -4.79 2.36
N CYS A 53 -10.72 -3.70 2.81
CA CYS A 53 -11.07 -2.98 4.02
C CYS A 53 -11.72 -1.63 3.69
N VAL A 54 -12.88 -1.37 4.27
CA VAL A 54 -13.60 -0.09 4.15
C VAL A 54 -13.54 0.64 5.47
N LYS A 55 -12.94 1.83 5.47
CA LYS A 55 -12.82 2.72 6.62
C LYS A 55 -13.65 3.99 6.38
N LEU A 56 -14.57 4.28 7.30
CA LEU A 56 -15.28 5.55 7.37
C LEU A 56 -14.62 6.38 8.48
N ASN A 57 -14.06 7.53 8.13
CA ASN A 57 -13.47 8.44 9.09
C ASN A 57 -14.55 9.38 9.67
N PRO A 58 -14.37 9.94 10.88
CA PRO A 58 -15.29 10.94 11.45
C PRO A 58 -15.52 12.17 10.55
N SER A 59 -14.59 12.47 9.65
CA SER A 59 -14.72 13.52 8.62
C SER A 59 -15.73 13.20 7.51
N GLY A 60 -16.37 12.02 7.55
CA GLY A 60 -17.24 11.52 6.48
C GLY A 60 -16.49 10.94 5.28
N ARG A 61 -15.15 11.00 5.27
CA ARG A 61 -14.35 10.42 4.18
C ARG A 61 -14.32 8.90 4.28
N ILE A 62 -14.64 8.23 3.17
CA ILE A 62 -14.57 6.78 3.03
C ILE A 62 -13.29 6.41 2.26
N HIS A 63 -12.50 5.51 2.84
CA HIS A 63 -11.34 4.91 2.19
C HIS A 63 -11.57 3.42 1.99
N VAL A 64 -11.34 2.95 0.76
CA VAL A 64 -11.31 1.53 0.43
C VAL A 64 -9.87 1.11 0.20
N ILE A 65 -9.44 0.09 0.93
CA ILE A 65 -8.07 -0.41 0.94
C ILE A 65 -8.12 -1.84 0.40
N PHE A 66 -7.39 -2.09 -0.69
CA PHE A 66 -7.19 -3.42 -1.26
C PHE A 66 -5.86 -3.95 -0.74
N LEU A 67 -5.91 -5.08 -0.03
CA LEU A 67 -4.73 -5.85 0.33
C LEU A 67 -4.47 -6.82 -0.83
N VAL A 68 -3.36 -6.60 -1.52
CA VAL A 68 -2.94 -7.38 -2.67
C VAL A 68 -1.72 -8.19 -2.27
N GLU A 69 -1.80 -9.49 -2.46
CA GLU A 69 -0.66 -10.38 -2.27
C GLU A 69 0.13 -10.43 -3.57
N GLU A 70 1.27 -9.76 -3.60
CA GLU A 70 2.21 -9.93 -4.70
C GLU A 70 2.90 -11.29 -4.49
N SER A 71 2.94 -12.11 -5.56
CA SER A 71 3.79 -13.28 -5.58
C SER A 71 5.19 -12.84 -5.19
N GLU A 72 5.83 -13.56 -4.25
CA GLU A 72 7.24 -13.39 -3.95
C GLU A 72 7.95 -13.30 -5.30
N VAL A 73 8.45 -12.11 -5.63
CA VAL A 73 9.37 -11.96 -6.76
C VAL A 73 10.42 -12.99 -6.43
N GLU A 74 10.55 -14.03 -7.26
CA GLU A 74 11.61 -15.04 -7.09
C GLU A 74 12.87 -14.24 -6.78
N GLU A 75 13.27 -14.23 -5.51
CA GLU A 75 14.43 -13.48 -5.06
C GLU A 75 15.52 -14.04 -5.94
N HIS A 76 15.99 -13.21 -6.88
CA HIS A 76 16.75 -13.63 -8.05
C HIS A 76 17.55 -14.87 -7.70
N SER A 77 17.06 -16.02 -8.16
CA SER A 77 17.70 -17.28 -7.80
C SER A 77 19.17 -17.15 -8.19
N SER A 78 20.04 -17.41 -7.22
CA SER A 78 21.50 -17.46 -7.39
C SER A 78 22.23 -16.11 -7.58
N GLU A 79 22.27 -15.29 -6.54
CA GLU A 79 23.60 -14.91 -6.05
C GLU A 79 23.80 -15.59 -4.70
N GLU A 80 24.88 -16.37 -4.53
CA GLU A 80 25.32 -16.78 -3.19
C GLU A 80 25.22 -15.57 -2.26
N LEU A 81 24.64 -15.75 -1.08
CA LEU A 81 24.53 -14.70 -0.08
C LEU A 81 25.95 -14.22 0.28
N LYS A 82 26.45 -13.21 -0.45
CA LYS A 82 27.88 -12.84 -0.45
C LYS A 82 28.35 -12.39 0.93
N LYS A 83 27.43 -11.90 1.77
CA LYS A 83 27.71 -11.38 3.12
C LYS A 83 26.44 -11.27 3.95
N ALA A 84 26.41 -11.89 5.12
CA ALA A 84 25.40 -11.62 6.15
C ALA A 84 25.79 -10.36 6.95
N VAL A 85 24.82 -9.48 7.22
CA VAL A 85 25.00 -8.27 8.03
C VAL A 85 23.89 -8.20 9.05
N GLY A 86 24.25 -8.09 10.34
CA GLY A 86 23.29 -7.84 11.41
C GLY A 86 22.81 -6.39 11.38
N VAL A 87 21.52 -6.19 11.58
CA VAL A 87 20.88 -4.86 11.61
C VAL A 87 20.28 -4.66 13.00
N ASP A 88 20.77 -3.66 13.73
CA ASP A 88 20.22 -3.22 15.02
C ASP A 88 19.54 -1.86 14.86
N LEU A 89 18.27 -1.75 15.25
CA LEU A 89 17.47 -0.53 15.11
C LEU A 89 17.43 0.24 16.43
N GLY A 90 17.76 1.53 16.39
CA GLY A 90 17.89 2.36 17.59
C GLY A 90 17.13 3.68 17.52
N ILE A 91 17.05 4.34 18.68
CA ILE A 91 16.45 5.68 18.80
C ILE A 91 17.45 6.75 18.36
N THR A 92 18.72 6.62 18.80
CA THR A 92 19.79 7.57 18.46
C THR A 92 20.22 7.47 17.00
N ARG A 93 20.32 6.25 16.48
CA ARG A 93 20.66 5.93 15.08
C ARG A 93 19.56 5.03 14.55
N LEU A 94 19.05 5.32 13.35
CA LEU A 94 17.97 4.54 12.76
C LEU A 94 18.37 3.07 12.59
N ALA A 95 19.59 2.82 12.12
CA ALA A 95 20.12 1.47 12.01
C ALA A 95 21.64 1.46 12.24
N THR A 96 22.14 0.44 12.93
CA THR A 96 23.57 0.11 13.05
C THR A 96 23.81 -1.24 12.40
N LEU A 97 24.79 -1.31 11.51
CA LEU A 97 25.13 -2.51 10.75
C LEU A 97 26.39 -3.17 11.35
N SER A 98 26.41 -4.50 11.38
CA SER A 98 27.58 -5.26 11.89
C SER A 98 28.85 -5.09 11.04
N ASP A 99 28.77 -4.42 9.89
CA ASP A 99 29.91 -4.04 9.07
C ASP A 99 30.45 -2.62 9.39
N GLY A 100 30.01 -2.03 10.50
CA GLY A 100 30.48 -0.76 11.03
C GLY A 100 29.79 0.46 10.43
N ARG A 101 28.92 0.29 9.43
CA ARG A 101 28.10 1.36 8.89
C ARG A 101 26.92 1.66 9.81
N PHE A 102 26.40 2.87 9.72
CA PHE A 102 25.20 3.29 10.42
C PHE A 102 24.36 4.20 9.54
N LEU A 103 23.05 4.11 9.72
CA LEU A 103 22.06 4.99 9.14
C LEU A 103 21.63 5.99 10.22
N GLU A 104 21.92 7.25 9.98
CA GLU A 104 21.50 8.34 10.87
C GLU A 104 19.98 8.36 10.98
N ASN A 105 19.50 8.70 12.17
CA ASN A 105 18.07 8.88 12.36
C ASN A 105 17.66 10.23 11.77
N PRO A 106 16.85 10.28 10.68
CA PRO A 106 16.26 11.53 10.26
C PRO A 106 15.32 11.97 11.39
N LYS A 107 15.79 12.87 12.25
CA LYS A 107 15.02 13.39 13.39
C LYS A 107 13.59 13.73 12.93
N PRO A 108 12.54 13.32 13.66
CA PRO A 108 11.19 13.79 13.37
C PRO A 108 11.12 15.32 13.41
N LEU A 109 10.25 15.86 12.56
CA LEU A 109 9.97 17.27 12.30
C LEU A 109 9.45 18.02 13.54
N GLU A 110 10.27 18.25 14.56
CA GLU A 110 9.92 19.26 15.58
C GLU A 110 9.78 20.67 14.99
N ARG A 111 10.19 20.88 13.71
CA ARG A 111 10.10 22.15 12.98
C ARG A 111 8.94 22.27 11.98
N SER A 112 7.98 21.34 11.92
CA SER A 112 6.77 21.53 11.08
C SER A 112 5.55 22.01 11.87
N LEU A 113 5.73 22.37 13.14
CA LEU A 113 4.68 22.91 14.02
C LEU A 113 4.92 24.38 14.41
N ASP A 114 5.93 25.03 13.81
CA ASP A 114 6.12 26.48 13.85
C ASP A 114 5.61 27.14 12.54
#